data_AF-A0A7W0Q1L5-F1
#
_entry.id   AF-A0A7W0Q1L5-F1
#
_cell.length_a   1.000
_cell.length_b   1.000
_cell.length_c   1.000
_cell.angle_alpha   90.00
_cell.angle_beta   90.00
_cell.angle_gamma   90.00
#
_symmetry.space_group_name_H-M   'P 1'
#
loop_
_entity.id
_entity.type
_entity.pdbx_description
1 polymer ?
#
loop_
_entity_poly.entity_id
_entity_poly.type
_entity_poly.pdbx_seq_one_letter_code
_entity_poly.pdbx_strand_id
1 'polypeptide(L)'
;MRIAVDTPETRMGIEFAGTCDLALWCKVLRDKGWTGPRIARALGRSEGYINNLIRVVERASPAVLLRWREEQKGVPDPVCATDWLVQVCLLPHQQQDAELARRLAPRCSVDD
;
A
#
# COMPACT_ATOMS: atom_id res chain seq x y z
N MET A 1 -8.49 5.71 -5.70
CA MET A 1 -8.21 7.14 -5.73
C MET A 1 -9.36 7.83 -6.44
N ARG A 2 -10.00 8.80 -5.79
CA ARG A 2 -11.07 9.62 -6.37
C ARG A 2 -10.62 11.08 -6.40
N ILE A 3 -10.99 11.80 -7.45
CA ILE A 3 -10.83 13.25 -7.52
C ILE A 3 -12.13 13.85 -7.02
N ALA A 4 -12.11 14.46 -5.84
CA ALA A 4 -13.25 15.21 -5.35
C ALA A 4 -13.25 16.58 -6.04
N VAL A 5 -14.30 16.84 -6.82
CA VAL A 5 -14.53 18.17 -7.40
C VAL A 5 -15.46 18.89 -6.45
N ASP A 6 -14.95 19.98 -5.90
CA ASP A 6 -15.70 20.82 -5.00
C ASP A 6 -15.82 22.20 -5.69
N THR A 7 -16.91 22.94 -5.49
CA THR A 7 -17.28 24.19 -6.21
C THR A 7 -16.74 25.47 -5.55
N PRO A 8 -16.75 26.66 -6.21
CA PRO A 8 -15.61 27.58 -6.46
C PRO A 8 -14.69 28.01 -5.28
N GLU A 9 -14.95 27.60 -4.04
CA GLU A 9 -14.18 27.87 -2.81
C GLU A 9 -13.10 26.78 -2.53
N THR A 10 -12.72 26.03 -3.54
CA THR A 10 -12.44 24.60 -3.35
C THR A 10 -11.06 24.15 -3.79
N ARG A 11 -10.33 23.63 -2.80
CA ARG A 11 -9.08 22.90 -3.03
C ARG A 11 -9.42 21.54 -3.62
N MET A 12 -9.09 21.33 -4.90
CA MET A 12 -9.03 19.97 -5.46
C MET A 12 -8.15 19.08 -4.59
N GLY A 13 -8.76 18.08 -3.97
CA GLY A 13 -8.12 17.12 -3.09
C GLY A 13 -8.09 15.72 -3.70
N ILE A 14 -7.03 14.97 -3.41
CA ILE A 14 -6.95 13.55 -3.74
C ILE A 14 -7.40 12.75 -2.53
N GLU A 15 -8.44 11.94 -2.71
CA GLU A 15 -8.87 10.97 -1.69
C GLU A 15 -8.30 9.58 -2.00
N PHE A 16 -7.63 9.00 -1.01
CA PHE A 16 -7.09 7.64 -1.06
C PHE A 16 -8.07 6.67 -0.41
N ALA A 17 -8.41 5.58 -1.09
CA ALA A 17 -9.29 4.56 -0.54
C ALA A 17 -8.57 3.61 0.45
N GLY A 18 -7.28 3.86 0.71
CA GLY A 18 -6.45 3.06 1.61
C GLY A 18 -4.97 3.32 1.40
N THR A 19 -4.12 2.63 2.17
CA THR A 19 -2.66 2.78 2.11
C THR A 19 -2.07 2.31 0.77
N CYS A 20 -2.69 1.36 0.09
CA CYS A 20 -2.25 0.91 -1.24
C CYS A 20 -2.37 2.04 -2.27
N ASP A 21 -3.49 2.76 -2.29
CA ASP A 21 -3.71 3.91 -3.17
C ASP A 21 -2.68 5.03 -2.88
N LEU A 22 -2.44 5.30 -1.60
CA LEU A 22 -1.43 6.27 -1.16
C LEU A 22 -0.02 5.87 -1.63
N ALA A 23 0.35 4.59 -1.51
CA ALA A 23 1.64 4.09 -1.92
C ALA A 23 1.86 4.20 -3.44
N LEU A 24 0.84 3.85 -4.23
CA LEU A 24 0.86 4.03 -5.68
C LEU A 24 1.03 5.51 -6.05
N TRP A 25 0.34 6.42 -5.36
CA TRP A 25 0.50 7.85 -5.57
C TRP A 25 1.92 8.34 -5.22
N CYS A 26 2.50 7.87 -4.12
CA CYS A 26 3.89 8.17 -3.76
C CYS A 26 4.87 7.71 -4.84
N LYS A 27 4.64 6.53 -5.43
CA LYS A 27 5.44 6.01 -6.54
C LYS A 27 5.29 6.89 -7.79
N VAL A 28 4.08 7.30 -8.16
CA VAL A 28 3.86 8.23 -9.28
C VAL A 28 4.62 9.55 -9.07
N LEU A 29 4.55 10.15 -7.88
CA LEU A 29 5.29 11.38 -7.58
C LEU A 29 6.81 11.16 -7.69
N ARG A 30 7.31 10.02 -7.20
CA ARG A 30 8.73 9.64 -7.31
C ARG A 30 9.16 9.55 -8.78
N ASP A 31 8.36 8.91 -9.61
CA ASP A 31 8.63 8.76 -11.05
C ASP A 31 8.57 10.09 -11.80
N LYS A 32 7.87 11.10 -11.25
CA LYS A 32 7.90 12.49 -11.70
C LYS A 32 9.03 13.33 -11.07
N GLY A 33 10.01 12.68 -10.43
CA GLY A 33 11.20 13.33 -9.90
C GLY A 33 11.03 13.96 -8.52
N TRP A 34 9.94 13.69 -7.81
CA TRP A 34 9.81 14.18 -6.44
C TRP A 34 10.71 13.37 -5.48
N THR A 35 11.31 14.07 -4.53
CA THR A 35 12.14 13.45 -3.48
C THR A 35 11.30 12.92 -2.33
N GLY A 36 11.83 11.96 -1.56
CA GLY A 36 11.19 11.41 -0.37
C GLY A 36 10.79 12.49 0.65
N PRO A 37 11.70 13.41 1.02
CA PRO A 37 11.38 14.52 1.92
C PRO A 37 10.28 15.43 1.39
N ARG A 38 10.25 15.69 0.07
CA ARG A 38 9.24 16.54 -0.56
C ARG A 38 7.86 15.87 -0.53
N ILE A 39 7.78 14.59 -0.87
CA ILE A 39 6.54 13.81 -0.82
C ILE A 39 6.02 13.73 0.62
N ALA A 40 6.91 13.42 1.58
CA ALA A 40 6.58 13.32 3.00
C ALA A 40 6.00 14.63 3.55
N ARG A 41 6.62 15.77 3.22
CA ARG A 41 6.12 17.10 3.61
C ARG A 41 4.74 17.39 2.99
N ALA A 42 4.57 17.11 1.70
CA ALA A 42 3.30 17.37 1.00
C ALA A 42 2.13 16.54 1.56
N LEU A 43 2.41 15.34 2.07
CA LEU A 43 1.41 14.41 2.59
C LEU A 43 1.29 14.45 4.14
N GLY A 44 2.10 15.25 4.83
CA GLY A 44 2.13 15.30 6.29
C GLY A 44 2.47 13.95 6.92
N ARG A 45 3.52 13.29 6.43
CA ARG A 45 4.01 11.97 6.89
C ARG A 45 5.52 11.99 7.09
N SER A 46 6.08 10.93 7.69
CA SER A 46 7.54 10.77 7.79
C SER A 46 8.14 10.30 6.48
N GLU A 47 9.38 10.72 6.20
CA GLU A 47 10.10 10.27 5.01
C GLU A 47 10.30 8.74 4.99
N GLY A 48 10.64 8.15 6.14
CA GLY A 48 10.81 6.69 6.25
C GLY A 48 9.55 5.93 5.87
N TYR A 49 8.38 6.42 6.31
CA TYR A 49 7.09 5.83 5.94
C TYR A 49 6.86 5.88 4.43
N ILE A 50 7.06 7.05 3.81
CA ILE A 50 6.92 7.22 2.35
C ILE A 50 7.86 6.31 1.58
N ASN A 51 9.13 6.23 1.99
CA ASN A 51 10.12 5.39 1.32
C ASN A 51 9.77 3.90 1.45
N ASN A 52 9.21 3.46 2.57
CA ASN A 52 8.73 2.08 2.71
C ASN A 52 7.55 1.79 1.78
N LEU A 53 6.58 2.70 1.67
CA LEU A 53 5.46 2.55 0.74
C LEU A 53 5.93 2.41 -0.72
N ILE A 54 6.87 3.26 -1.14
CA ILE A 54 7.42 3.22 -2.50
C ILE A 54 8.14 1.89 -2.73
N ARG A 55 8.98 1.44 -1.77
CA ARG A 55 9.70 0.16 -1.86
C ARG A 55 8.78 -1.05 -2.00
N VAL A 56 7.66 -1.06 -1.29
CA VAL A 56 6.64 -2.12 -1.42
C VAL A 56 6.09 -2.12 -2.84
N VAL A 57 5.66 -0.97 -3.35
CA VAL A 57 5.09 -0.87 -4.72
C VAL A 57 6.10 -1.29 -5.81
N GLU A 58 7.37 -0.95 -5.64
CA GLU A 58 8.41 -1.27 -6.63
C GLU A 58 8.76 -2.77 -6.69
N ARG A 59 8.44 -3.53 -5.65
CA ARG A 59 8.92 -4.92 -5.49
C ARG A 59 7.82 -5.95 -5.34
N ALA A 60 6.60 -5.53 -5.00
CA ALA A 60 5.49 -6.44 -4.81
C ALA A 60 5.10 -7.11 -6.14
N SER A 61 4.85 -8.41 -6.08
CA SER A 61 4.21 -9.12 -7.19
C SER A 61 2.80 -8.54 -7.44
N PRO A 62 2.26 -8.69 -8.66
CA PRO A 62 0.88 -8.27 -8.95
C PRO A 62 -0.16 -8.87 -8.00
N ALA A 63 0.01 -10.14 -7.61
CA ALA A 63 -0.91 -10.82 -6.70
C ALA A 63 -0.90 -10.18 -5.29
N VAL A 64 0.30 -9.85 -4.77
CA VAL A 64 0.45 -9.16 -3.48
C VAL A 64 -0.18 -7.77 -3.51
N LEU A 65 0.04 -6.98 -4.58
CA LEU A 65 -0.57 -5.65 -4.72
C LEU A 65 -2.10 -5.71 -4.76
N LEU A 66 -2.66 -6.66 -5.53
CA LEU A 66 -4.10 -6.85 -5.63
C LEU A 66 -4.71 -7.26 -4.28
N ARG A 67 -4.08 -8.19 -3.57
CA ARG A 67 -4.54 -8.58 -2.23
C ARG A 67 -4.47 -7.41 -1.25
N TRP A 68 -3.36 -6.67 -1.22
CA TRP A 68 -3.19 -5.53 -0.32
C TRP A 68 -4.29 -4.48 -0.52
N ARG A 69 -4.65 -4.20 -1.78
CA ARG A 69 -5.77 -3.31 -2.10
C ARG A 69 -7.10 -3.87 -1.63
N GLU A 70 -7.35 -5.17 -1.82
CA GLU A 70 -8.60 -5.80 -1.43
C GLU A 70 -8.83 -5.79 0.08
N GLU A 71 -7.77 -6.02 0.87
CA GLU A 71 -7.81 -5.97 2.35
C GLU A 71 -8.21 -4.59 2.89
N GLN A 72 -8.12 -3.53 2.08
CA GLN A 72 -8.49 -2.16 2.46
C GLN A 72 -9.93 -1.78 2.11
N LYS A 73 -10.70 -2.67 1.46
CA LYS A 73 -12.10 -2.42 1.11
C LYS A 73 -13.11 -2.80 2.21
N GLY A 74 -12.67 -3.34 3.34
CA GLY A 74 -13.51 -3.81 4.45
C GLY A 74 -13.04 -3.34 5.83
N VAL A 75 -13.56 -3.95 6.89
CA VAL A 75 -13.07 -3.72 8.27
C VAL A 75 -11.63 -4.26 8.34
N PRO A 76 -10.63 -3.41 8.58
CA PRO A 76 -9.24 -3.85 8.58
C PRO A 76 -9.02 -4.81 9.75
N ASP A 77 -8.62 -6.04 9.44
CA ASP A 77 -8.02 -6.93 10.43
C ASP A 77 -6.74 -6.22 10.93
N PRO A 78 -6.57 -5.98 12.24
CA PRO A 78 -5.61 -5.00 12.77
C PRO A 78 -4.13 -5.38 12.60
N VAL A 79 -3.82 -6.46 11.90
CA VAL A 79 -2.42 -6.82 11.67
C VAL A 79 -1.85 -5.91 10.60
N CYS A 80 -0.98 -5.02 11.06
CA CYS A 80 -0.05 -4.18 10.31
C CYS A 80 0.42 -4.83 9.00
N ALA A 81 -0.38 -4.72 7.94
CA ALA A 81 -0.04 -5.29 6.64
C ALA A 81 1.30 -4.73 6.14
N THR A 82 1.69 -3.53 6.59
CA THR A 82 2.96 -2.88 6.26
C THR A 82 4.18 -3.72 6.62
N ASP A 83 4.23 -4.36 7.80
CA ASP A 83 5.45 -5.07 8.23
C ASP A 83 5.65 -6.37 7.45
N TRP A 84 4.58 -7.15 7.28
CA TRP A 84 4.61 -8.35 6.43
C TRP A 84 4.88 -7.96 4.97
N LEU A 85 4.25 -6.92 4.44
CA LEU A 85 4.49 -6.45 3.07
C LEU A 85 5.95 -6.04 2.86
N VAL A 86 6.53 -5.28 3.80
CA VAL A 86 7.93 -4.86 3.72
C VAL A 86 8.87 -6.06 3.72
N GLN A 87 8.58 -7.12 4.49
CA GLN A 87 9.37 -8.36 4.52
C GLN A 87 9.21 -9.18 3.24
N VAL A 88 7.97 -9.46 2.83
CA VAL A 88 7.68 -10.30 1.66
C VAL A 88 8.19 -9.67 0.38
N CYS A 89 8.11 -8.36 0.24
CA CYS A 89 8.62 -7.64 -0.93
C CYS A 89 10.15 -7.65 -1.04
N LEU A 90 10.88 -8.31 -0.14
CA LEU A 90 12.32 -8.60 -0.30
C LEU A 90 12.58 -9.90 -1.09
N LEU A 91 11.57 -10.75 -1.25
CA LEU A 91 11.69 -12.06 -1.91
C LEU A 91 11.46 -11.96 -3.43
N PRO A 92 11.92 -12.93 -4.23
CA PRO A 92 11.51 -13.07 -5.63
C PRO A 92 9.99 -13.28 -5.76
N HIS A 93 9.36 -12.79 -6.84
CA HIS A 93 7.89 -12.83 -7.00
C HIS A 93 7.26 -14.20 -6.77
N GLN A 94 7.87 -15.29 -7.26
CA GLN A 94 7.35 -16.64 -7.04
C GLN A 94 7.27 -17.01 -5.55
N GLN A 95 8.22 -16.56 -4.74
CA GLN A 95 8.22 -16.77 -3.29
C GLN A 95 7.23 -15.84 -2.58
N GLN A 96 7.05 -14.61 -3.09
CA GLN A 96 6.00 -13.71 -2.60
C GLN A 96 4.62 -14.33 -2.77
N ASP A 97 4.34 -14.87 -3.96
CA ASP A 97 3.05 -15.48 -4.28
C ASP A 97 2.80 -16.74 -3.41
N ALA A 98 3.85 -17.52 -3.14
CA ALA A 98 3.77 -18.68 -2.24
C ALA A 98 3.52 -18.27 -0.77
N GLU A 99 4.15 -17.20 -0.29
CA GLU A 99 3.91 -16.65 1.05
C GLU A 99 2.50 -16.06 1.17
N LEU A 100 2.03 -15.36 0.13
CA LEU A 100 0.66 -14.90 0.03
C LEU A 100 -0.32 -16.08 0.09
N ALA A 101 -0.10 -17.14 -0.69
CA ALA A 101 -0.94 -18.34 -0.66
C ALA A 101 -0.98 -18.98 0.73
N ARG A 102 0.18 -19.07 1.42
CA ARG A 102 0.24 -19.55 2.82
C ARG A 102 -0.54 -18.66 3.78
N ARG A 103 -0.47 -17.33 3.63
CA ARG A 103 -1.21 -16.38 4.47
C ARG A 103 -2.72 -16.48 4.28
N LEU A 104 -3.18 -16.79 3.07
CA LEU A 104 -4.60 -16.92 2.73
C LEU A 104 -5.17 -18.30 2.98
N ALA A 105 -4.31 -19.31 3.21
CA ALA A 105 -4.78 -20.64 3.54
C ALA A 105 -5.68 -20.58 4.79
N PRO A 106 -6.84 -21.27 4.78
CA PRO A 106 -7.69 -21.33 5.96
C PRO A 106 -6.86 -21.85 7.12
N ARG A 107 -6.91 -21.18 8.28
CA ARG A 107 -6.44 -21.81 9.51
C ARG A 107 -7.35 -23.02 9.72
N CYS A 108 -6.80 -24.23 9.72
CA CYS A 108 -7.54 -25.40 10.20
C CYS A 108 -8.07 -25.04 11.59
N SER A 109 -9.37 -24.84 11.73
CA SER A 109 -9.99 -24.93 13.04
C SER A 109 -9.84 -26.39 13.45
N VAL A 110 -9.01 -26.62 14.46
CA VAL A 110 -9.13 -27.81 15.29
C VAL A 110 -10.32 -27.51 16.17
N ASP A 111 -11.52 -27.79 15.66
CA ASP A 111 -12.72 -27.87 16.49
C ASP A 111 -12.70 -29.29 17.08
N ASP A 112 -12.18 -29.39 18.31
CA ASP A 112 -12.38 -30.54 19.23
C ASP A 112 -13.78 -30.47 19.87
#